data_AF-A0A4Y6UJE3-F1
#
_entry.id   AF-A0A4Y6UJE3-F1
#
_cell.length_a   1.000
_cell.length_b   1.000
_cell.length_c   1.000
_cell.angle_alpha   90.00
_cell.angle_beta   90.00
_cell.angle_gamma   90.00
#
_symmetry.space_group_name_H-M   'P 1'
#
loop_
_entity.id
_entity.type
_entity.pdbx_description
1 polymer ?
#
loop_
_entity_poly.entity_id
_entity_poly.type
_entity_poly.pdbx_seq_one_letter_code
_entity_poly.pdbx_strand_id
1 'polypeptide(L)' 'MDPVSLMHTIAPFLPARYSADLLAIVTFLISTCALIARFWARPKDGSKWLFLYVLINQIAMNGNHAANADDVDAHTGKT' A
#
# COMPACT_ATOMS: atom_id res chain seq x y z
N MET A 1 23.18 -16.97 4.57
CA MET A 1 22.57 -17.31 3.27
C MET A 1 22.85 -16.17 2.32
N ASP A 2 23.43 -16.45 1.16
CA ASP A 2 23.69 -15.41 0.17
C ASP A 2 22.40 -15.14 -0.66
N PRO A 3 22.22 -13.91 -1.18
CA PRO A 3 21.03 -13.55 -1.95
C PRO A 3 20.83 -14.39 -3.22
N VAL A 4 21.92 -14.90 -3.80
CA VAL A 4 21.89 -15.67 -5.05
C VAL A 4 21.36 -17.08 -4.79
N SER A 5 21.77 -17.72 -3.70
CA SER A 5 21.25 -19.03 -3.27
C SER A 5 19.77 -18.98 -2.91
N LEU A 6 19.28 -17.87 -2.34
CA LEU A 6 17.85 -17.67 -2.14
C LEU A 6 17.11 -17.61 -3.48
N MET A 7 17.60 -16.84 -4.44
CA MET A 7 16.98 -16.76 -5.79
C MET A 7 16.93 -18.13 -6.48
N HIS A 8 18.00 -18.92 -6.41
CA HIS A 8 18.01 -20.28 -6.97
C HIS A 8 17.03 -21.23 -6.27
N THR A 9 16.78 -21.03 -4.97
CA THR A 9 15.82 -21.85 -4.20
C THR A 9 14.38 -21.51 -4.55
N ILE A 10 14.09 -20.23 -4.85
CA ILE A 10 12.71 -19.75 -5.09
C ILE A 10 12.35 -19.81 -6.59
N ALA A 11 13.34 -19.70 -7.49
CA ALA A 11 13.17 -19.75 -8.94
C ALA A 11 12.30 -20.91 -9.45
N PRO A 12 12.44 -22.16 -8.99
CA PRO A 12 11.60 -23.27 -9.47
C PRO A 12 10.15 -23.22 -8.97
N PHE A 13 9.85 -22.45 -7.92
CA PHE A 13 8.49 -22.27 -7.40
C PHE A 13 7.76 -21.11 -8.08
N LEU A 14 8.45 -20.30 -8.90
CA LEU A 14 7.86 -19.20 -9.62
C LEU A 14 7.36 -19.68 -10.99
N PRO A 15 6.04 -19.74 -11.26
CA PRO A 15 5.53 -20.04 -12.59
C PRO A 15 5.92 -18.90 -13.55
N ALA A 16 7.04 -19.10 -14.26
CA ALA A 16 7.68 -18.09 -15.12
C ALA A 16 6.75 -17.54 -16.22
N ARG A 17 5.72 -18.31 -16.58
CA ARG A 17 4.76 -17.92 -17.62
C ARG A 17 3.86 -16.75 -17.22
N TYR A 18 3.59 -16.58 -15.93
CA TYR A 18 2.64 -15.55 -15.46
C TYR A 18 3.28 -14.56 -14.49
N SER A 19 4.54 -14.79 -14.07
CA SER A 19 5.22 -13.95 -13.09
C SER A 19 5.35 -12.50 -13.59
N ALA A 20 5.71 -12.29 -14.85
CA ALA A 20 5.84 -10.96 -15.43
C ALA A 20 4.49 -10.21 -15.47
N ASP A 21 3.44 -10.85 -15.97
CA ASP A 21 2.11 -10.24 -16.06
C ASP A 21 1.51 -9.95 -14.68
N LEU A 22 1.66 -10.89 -13.74
CA LEU A 22 1.18 -10.72 -12.37
C LEU A 22 1.91 -9.58 -11.66
N LEU A 23 3.24 -9.50 -11.81
CA LEU A 23 4.03 -8.39 -11.29
C LEU A 23 3.62 -7.05 -11.90
N ALA A 24 3.35 -7.00 -13.21
CA ALA A 24 2.88 -5.79 -13.87
C ALA A 24 1.52 -5.33 -13.32
N ILE A 25 0.56 -6.24 -13.17
CA ILE A 25 -0.77 -5.94 -12.61
C ILE A 25 -0.65 -5.46 -11.16
N VAL A 26 0.12 -6.16 -10.33
CA VAL A 26 0.33 -5.80 -8.92
C VAL A 26 0.99 -4.42 -8.81
N THR A 27 2.03 -4.16 -9.60
CA THR A 27 2.72 -2.86 -9.64
C THR A 27 1.78 -1.74 -10.07
N PHE A 28 0.95 -1.99 -11.08
CA PHE A 28 -0.07 -1.05 -11.54
C PHE A 28 -1.10 -0.74 -10.46
N LEU A 29 -1.59 -1.75 -9.73
CA LEU A 29 -2.54 -1.57 -8.63
C LEU A 29 -1.94 -0.75 -7.49
N ILE A 30 -0.69 -1.03 -7.09
CA ILE A 30 0.02 -0.28 -6.04
C ILE A 30 0.22 1.17 -6.48
N SER A 31 0.70 1.39 -7.71
CA SER A 31 0.89 2.74 -8.26
C SER A 31 -0.42 3.52 -8.32
N THR A 32 -1.51 2.87 -8.75
CA THR A 32 -2.84 3.48 -8.78
C THR A 32 -3.32 3.84 -7.36
N CYS A 33 -3.14 2.96 -6.38
CA CYS A 33 -3.44 3.25 -4.97
C CYS A 33 -2.64 4.44 -4.44
N ALA A 34 -1.35 4.54 -4.80
CA ALA A 34 -0.50 5.66 -4.41
C ALA A 34 -0.97 6.99 -5.01
N LEU A 35 -1.38 7.00 -6.28
CA LEU A 35 -1.96 8.19 -6.91
C LEU A 35 -3.29 8.60 -6.26
N ILE A 36 -4.17 7.64 -5.99
CA ILE A 36 -5.44 7.90 -5.29
C ILE A 36 -5.16 8.47 -3.90
N ALA A 37 -4.30 7.83 -3.11
CA ALA A 37 -3.91 8.29 -1.77
C ALA A 37 -3.33 9.70 -1.76
N ARG A 38 -2.63 10.11 -2.83
CA ARG A 38 -2.06 11.45 -2.96
C ARG A 38 -3.11 12.56 -3.07
N PHE A 39 -4.25 12.29 -3.72
CA PHE A 39 -5.27 13.32 -4.00
C PHE A 39 -6.55 13.16 -3.15
N TRP A 40 -6.68 12.07 -2.39
CA TRP A 40 -7.87 11.78 -1.61
C TRP A 40 -7.78 12.40 -0.20
N ALA A 41 -8.68 13.34 0.13
CA ALA A 41 -8.76 13.92 1.47
C ALA A 41 -9.35 12.94 2.50
N ARG A 42 -8.82 12.94 3.74
CA ARG A 42 -9.28 12.06 4.82
C ARG A 42 -10.82 12.15 5.01
N PRO A 43 -11.55 11.02 4.92
CA PRO A 43 -12.99 11.00 5.21
C PRO A 43 -13.26 11.25 6.69
N LYS A 44 -14.44 11.82 7.02
CA LYS A 44 -14.88 12.02 8.42
C LYS A 44 -14.84 10.73 9.24
N ASP A 45 -14.56 10.86 10.54
CA ASP A 45 -14.61 9.77 11.50
C ASP A 45 -16.00 9.10 11.52
N GLY A 46 -16.02 7.77 11.42
CA GLY A 46 -17.25 6.96 11.29
C GLY A 46 -17.77 6.77 9.86
N SER A 47 -17.12 7.35 8.84
CA SER A 47 -17.49 7.11 7.44
C SER A 47 -17.14 5.69 7.00
N LYS A 48 -18.05 5.03 6.25
CA LYS A 48 -17.77 3.72 5.62
C LYS A 48 -16.58 3.77 4.66
N TRP A 49 -16.25 4.95 4.16
CA TRP A 49 -15.11 5.20 3.27
C TRP A 49 -13.77 5.29 4.01
N LEU A 50 -13.77 5.46 5.34
CA LEU A 50 -12.56 5.55 6.14
C LEU A 50 -11.79 4.22 6.12
N PHE A 51 -12.50 3.09 6.17
CA PHE A 51 -11.89 1.76 6.04
C PHE A 51 -11.14 1.60 4.70
N LEU A 52 -11.78 1.98 3.60
CA LEU A 52 -11.18 1.91 2.26
C LEU A 52 -9.99 2.88 2.13
N TYR A 53 -10.13 4.08 2.68
CA TYR A 53 -9.06 5.08 2.72
C TYR A 53 -7.82 4.56 3.48
N VAL A 54 -8.00 3.92 4.63
CA VAL A 54 -6.89 3.32 5.39
C VAL A 54 -6.25 2.18 4.61
N LEU A 55 -7.06 1.28 4.02
CA LEU A 55 -6.55 0.16 3.23
C LEU A 55 -5.68 0.63 2.05
N ILE A 56 -6.15 1.63 1.29
CA ILE A 56 -5.41 2.19 0.15
C ILE A 56 -4.10 2.85 0.62
N ASN A 57 -4.11 3.60 1.71
CA ASN A 57 -2.90 4.21 2.26
C ASN A 57 -1.89 3.17 2.76
N GLN A 58 -2.34 2.05 3.32
CA GLN A 58 -1.46 0.94 3.71
C GLN A 58 -0.82 0.28 2.48
N ILE A 59 -1.61 0.00 1.44
CA ILE A 59 -1.11 -0.58 0.17
C ILE A 59 -0.12 0.36 -0.52
N ALA A 60 -0.39 1.66 -0.49
CA ALA A 60 0.48 2.69 -1.03
C ALA A 60 1.74 2.95 -0.18
N MET A 61 1.93 2.24 0.94
CA MET A 61 3.00 2.50 1.92
C MET A 61 3.02 3.96 2.41
N ASN A 62 1.84 4.60 2.46
CA ASN A 62 1.64 5.99 2.88
C ASN A 62 1.18 6.11 4.35
N GLY A 63 1.15 5.00 5.09
CA GLY A 63 0.88 5.02 6.52
C GLY A 63 1.96 5.85 7.23
N ASN A 64 1.57 6.96 7.86
CA ASN A 64 2.42 7.90 8.62
C ASN A 64 3.15 9.03 7.84
N HIS A 65 3.03 9.11 6.51
CA HIS A 65 3.58 10.23 5.71
C HIS A 65 2.53 10.95 4.85
N ALA A 66 1.26 10.61 5.04
CA ALA A 66 0.19 11.15 4.24
C ALA A 66 0.02 12.65 4.49
N ALA A 67 0.49 13.48 3.55
CA ALA A 67 0.25 14.92 3.55
C ALA A 67 -1.26 15.27 3.54
N ASN A 68 -2.14 14.32 3.18
CA ASN A 68 -3.59 14.50 3.24
C ASN A 68 -4.18 14.20 4.65
N ALA A 69 -3.40 13.61 5.56
CA ALA A 69 -3.84 13.15 6.88
C ALA A 69 -3.65 14.20 7.98
N ASP A 70 -3.74 15.49 7.66
CA ASP A 70 -3.50 16.64 8.57
C ASP A 70 -4.41 16.73 9.82
N ASP A 71 -5.11 15.66 10.18
CA ASP A 71 -5.95 15.57 11.39
C ASP A 71 -5.57 14.41 12.33
N VAL A 72 -4.51 13.61 12.08
CA VAL A 72 -4.12 12.53 13.02
C VAL A 72 -3.60 13.04 14.37
N ASP A 73 -3.25 14.32 14.50
CA ASP A 73 -2.80 14.93 15.75
C ASP A 73 -3.92 15.48 16.65
N ALA A 74 -5.19 15.51 16.20
CA ALA A 74 -6.29 16.06 17.00
C ALA A 74 -6.90 15.07 18.03
N HIS A 75 -6.55 13.78 17.99
CA HIS A 75 -7.18 12.75 18.84
C HIS A 75 -6.25 11.86 19.67
N THR A 76 -4.93 12.12 19.70
CA THR A 76 -3.99 11.46 20.64
C THR A 76 -3.47 12.41 21.73
N GLY A 77 -4.09 13.59 21.90
CA GLY A 77 -3.64 14.62 22.85
C GLY A 77 -4.58 14.91 24.03
N LYS A 78 -5.50 14.02 24.40
CA LYS A 78 -6.36 14.19 25.59
C LYS A 78 -6.71 12.87 26.28
N THR A 79 -5.80 12.39 27.11
CA THR A 79 -6.10 11.78 28.42
C THR A 79 -4.93 12.04 29.34
#